data_AF-A0A382SDD6-F1
#
_entry.id   AF-A0A382SDD6-F1
#
_cell.length_a   1.000
_cell.length_b   1.000
_cell.length_c   1.000
_cell.angle_alpha   90.00
_cell.angle_beta   90.00
_cell.angle_gamma   90.00
#
_symmetry.space_group_name_H-M   'P 1'
#
loop_
_entity.id
_entity.type
_entity.pdbx_description
1 polymer ?
#
loop_
_entity_poly.entity_id
_entity_poly.type
_entity_poly.pdbx_seq_one_letter_code
_entity_poly.pdbx_strand_id
1 'polypeptide(L)'
;MNLHEYQSKVLFSEYGIPVPQGFVAYSEQDARSAAARLGGEVWVVKAQVHAGGRGKAGGVRVARTIDEVGEYAKEMLGTFLVTHQSTENGLPVDCVYIEQGSAIDQEFY
;
A
#
# COMPACT_ATOMS: atom_id res chain seq x y z
N MET A 1 3.97 19.98 -5.73
CA MET A 1 3.91 18.72 -6.49
C MET A 1 4.21 17.61 -5.51
N ASN A 2 3.37 16.58 -5.44
CA ASN A 2 3.51 15.47 -4.49
C ASN A 2 3.75 14.17 -5.25
N LEU A 3 4.41 13.20 -4.62
CA LEU A 3 4.57 11.83 -5.11
C LEU A 3 3.74 10.88 -4.25
N HIS A 4 3.33 9.75 -4.82
CA HIS A 4 2.82 8.63 -4.05
C HIS A 4 3.95 7.89 -3.31
N GLU A 5 3.58 7.08 -2.32
CA GLU A 5 4.52 6.26 -1.56
C GLU A 5 5.32 5.34 -2.49
N TYR A 6 4.66 4.64 -3.42
CA TYR A 6 5.34 3.71 -4.33
C TYR A 6 6.37 4.42 -5.24
N GLN A 7 6.05 5.63 -5.72
CA GLN A 7 6.96 6.42 -6.58
C GLN A 7 8.20 6.86 -5.79
N SER A 8 8.00 7.29 -4.56
CA SER A 8 9.09 7.70 -3.67
C SER A 8 10.00 6.51 -3.33
N LYS A 9 9.42 5.31 -3.12
CA LYS A 9 10.18 4.08 -2.87
C LYS A 9 10.97 3.60 -4.08
N VAL A 10 10.43 3.72 -5.29
CA VAL A 10 11.18 3.47 -6.52
C VAL A 10 12.40 4.38 -6.59
N LEU A 11 12.21 5.68 -6.38
CA LEU A 11 13.31 6.65 -6.37
C LEU A 11 14.35 6.34 -5.28
N PHE A 12 13.92 5.97 -4.07
CA PHE A 12 14.84 5.58 -3.00
C PHE A 12 15.67 4.36 -3.38
N SER A 13 15.04 3.33 -3.94
CA SER A 13 15.74 2.12 -4.39
C SER A 13 16.75 2.42 -5.51
N GLU A 14 16.44 3.30 -6.45
CA GLU A 14 17.36 3.72 -7.53
C GLU A 14 18.66 4.36 -6.99
N TYR A 15 18.57 5.00 -5.82
CA TYR A 15 19.70 5.63 -5.14
C TYR A 15 20.29 4.76 -4.01
N GLY A 16 19.90 3.49 -3.93
CA GLY A 16 20.44 2.54 -2.95
C GLY A 16 19.96 2.76 -1.50
N ILE A 17 18.92 3.55 -1.29
CA ILE A 17 18.27 3.70 0.01
C ILE A 17 17.39 2.47 0.24
N PRO A 18 17.59 1.72 1.34
CA PRO A 18 16.83 0.49 1.59
C PRO A 18 15.35 0.80 1.83
N VAL A 19 14.50 0.12 1.07
CA VAL A 19 13.05 0.10 1.23
C VAL A 19 12.56 -1.34 1.16
N PRO A 20 11.46 -1.71 1.84
CA PRO A 20 10.91 -3.04 1.67
C PRO A 20 10.44 -3.24 0.22
N GLN A 21 10.51 -4.49 -0.26
CA GLN A 21 10.09 -4.78 -1.62
C GLN A 21 8.57 -4.71 -1.73
N GLY A 22 8.10 -4.12 -2.82
CA GLY A 22 6.68 -4.03 -3.10
C GLY A 22 6.37 -3.64 -4.54
N PHE A 23 5.14 -3.89 -4.95
CA PHE A 23 4.65 -3.60 -6.29
C PHE A 23 3.31 -2.87 -6.22
N VAL A 24 3.09 -1.97 -7.17
CA VAL A 24 1.78 -1.34 -7.38
C VAL A 24 0.84 -2.35 -8.03
N ALA A 25 -0.43 -2.33 -7.63
CA ALA A 25 -1.49 -3.13 -8.19
C ALA A 25 -2.70 -2.26 -8.52
N TYR A 26 -3.31 -2.53 -9.68
CA TYR A 26 -4.49 -1.80 -10.20
C TYR A 26 -5.75 -2.68 -10.23
N SER A 27 -5.62 -3.95 -9.86
CA SER A 27 -6.72 -4.91 -9.76
C SER A 27 -6.46 -5.91 -8.64
N GLU A 28 -7.51 -6.65 -8.26
CA GLU A 28 -7.40 -7.80 -7.35
C GLU A 28 -6.36 -8.81 -7.86
N GLN A 29 -6.37 -9.12 -9.16
CA GLN A 29 -5.46 -10.10 -9.77
C GLN A 29 -4.02 -9.61 -9.77
N ASP A 30 -3.80 -8.31 -10.02
CA ASP A 30 -2.47 -7.70 -9.92
C ASP A 30 -1.94 -7.80 -8.50
N ALA A 31 -2.79 -7.54 -7.50
CA ALA A 31 -2.41 -7.58 -6.09
C ALA A 31 -2.02 -9.00 -5.65
N ARG A 32 -2.79 -10.02 -6.07
CA ARG A 32 -2.46 -11.44 -5.85
C ARG A 32 -1.13 -11.81 -6.51
N SER A 33 -0.92 -11.36 -7.74
CA SER A 33 0.31 -11.62 -8.50
C SER A 33 1.53 -10.93 -7.86
N ALA A 34 1.35 -9.71 -7.36
CA ALA A 34 2.37 -8.99 -6.61
C ALA A 34 2.75 -9.72 -5.33
N ALA A 35 1.79 -10.16 -4.52
CA ALA A 35 2.05 -10.94 -3.31
C ALA A 35 2.77 -12.27 -3.62
N ALA A 36 2.32 -13.00 -4.64
CA ALA A 36 2.97 -14.23 -5.09
C ALA A 36 4.43 -13.98 -5.53
N ARG A 37 4.70 -12.86 -6.22
CA ARG A 37 6.05 -12.46 -6.63
C ARG A 37 6.94 -12.08 -5.44
N LEU A 38 6.38 -11.41 -4.44
CA LEU A 38 7.12 -11.03 -3.23
C LEU A 38 7.47 -12.24 -2.35
N GLY A 39 6.64 -13.29 -2.41
CA GLY A 39 6.73 -14.42 -1.49
C GLY A 39 6.54 -14.01 -0.02
N GLY A 40 6.87 -14.91 0.89
CA GLY A 40 6.73 -14.68 2.33
C GLY A 40 5.36 -15.07 2.89
N GLU A 41 5.08 -14.61 4.11
CA GLU A 41 3.89 -15.00 4.88
C GLU A 41 3.05 -13.79 5.31
N VAL A 42 3.57 -12.57 5.15
CA VAL A 42 2.91 -11.33 5.56
C VAL A 42 3.11 -10.27 4.50
N TRP A 43 2.01 -9.63 4.10
CA TRP A 43 1.99 -8.51 3.17
C TRP A 43 1.20 -7.35 3.76
N VAL A 44 1.49 -6.15 3.27
CA VAL A 44 0.72 -4.95 3.61
C VAL A 44 0.10 -4.39 2.34
N VAL A 45 -1.22 -4.24 2.33
CA VAL A 45 -2.00 -3.63 1.24
C VAL A 45 -2.26 -2.18 1.61
N LYS A 46 -1.71 -1.25 0.81
CA LYS A 46 -1.70 0.19 1.12
C LYS A 46 -2.36 1.01 0.01
N ALA A 47 -3.49 1.64 0.30
CA ALA A 47 -4.11 2.63 -0.59
C ALA A 47 -3.12 3.74 -0.95
N GLN A 48 -3.02 4.04 -2.24
CA GLN A 48 -2.14 5.10 -2.74
C GLN A 48 -2.92 6.39 -2.92
N VAL A 49 -2.91 7.22 -1.88
CA VAL A 49 -3.42 8.60 -1.91
C VAL A 49 -2.37 9.54 -1.34
N HIS A 50 -2.39 10.82 -1.74
CA HIS A 50 -1.41 11.80 -1.25
C HIS A 50 -1.65 12.24 0.20
N ALA A 51 -2.88 12.09 0.73
CA ALA A 51 -3.16 12.41 2.13
C ALA A 51 -2.56 11.38 3.10
N GLY A 52 -2.04 11.85 4.24
CA GLY A 52 -1.61 11.01 5.34
C GLY A 52 -2.78 10.45 6.16
N GLY A 53 -2.49 9.71 7.23
CA GLY A 53 -3.53 9.16 8.11
C GLY A 53 -4.29 7.93 7.56
N ARG A 54 -3.81 7.35 6.46
CA ARG A 54 -4.42 6.20 5.77
C ARG A 54 -4.68 5.00 6.69
N GLY A 55 -3.74 4.69 7.60
CA GLY A 55 -3.89 3.54 8.51
C GLY A 55 -5.10 3.65 9.43
N LYS A 56 -5.34 4.83 10.02
CA LYS A 56 -6.54 5.07 10.87
C LYS A 56 -7.84 5.04 10.07
N ALA A 57 -7.77 5.30 8.76
CA ALA A 57 -8.89 5.29 7.84
C ALA A 57 -9.13 3.93 7.17
N GLY A 58 -8.39 2.88 7.55
CA GLY A 58 -8.50 1.55 6.95
C GLY A 58 -7.80 1.39 5.58
N GLY A 59 -7.09 2.42 5.10
CA GLY A 59 -6.33 2.38 3.85
C GLY A 59 -4.97 1.67 3.96
N VAL A 60 -4.69 1.00 5.07
CA VAL A 60 -3.50 0.15 5.27
C VAL A 60 -3.96 -1.11 5.99
N ARG A 61 -3.81 -2.28 5.37
CA ARG A 61 -4.22 -3.57 5.94
C ARG A 61 -3.11 -4.60 5.83
N VAL A 62 -2.95 -5.40 6.89
CA VAL A 62 -1.97 -6.49 6.95
C VAL A 62 -2.68 -7.79 6.58
N ALA A 63 -2.16 -8.46 5.54
CA ALA A 63 -2.65 -9.74 5.04
C ALA A 63 -1.63 -10.85 5.34
N ARG A 64 -2.12 -12.06 5.61
CA ARG A 64 -1.33 -13.28 5.88
C ARG A 64 -1.54 -14.36 4.82
N THR A 65 -2.42 -14.12 3.86
CA THR A 65 -2.63 -14.99 2.70
C THR A 65 -2.71 -14.15 1.42
N ILE A 66 -2.41 -14.77 0.27
CA ILE A 66 -2.58 -14.15 -1.04
C ILE A 66 -4.06 -13.81 -1.30
N ASP A 67 -4.98 -14.61 -0.75
CA ASP A 67 -6.42 -14.35 -0.84
C ASP A 67 -6.82 -13.06 -0.11
N GLU A 68 -6.35 -12.88 1.13
CA GLU A 68 -6.57 -11.65 1.90
C GLU A 68 -5.99 -10.42 1.17
N VAL A 69 -4.83 -10.55 0.50
CA VAL A 69 -4.26 -9.47 -0.31
C VAL A 69 -5.22 -9.06 -1.44
N GLY A 70 -5.76 -10.04 -2.16
CA GLY A 70 -6.71 -9.80 -3.24
C GLY A 70 -8.01 -9.16 -2.75
N GLU A 71 -8.58 -9.68 -1.67
CA GLU A 71 -9.80 -9.16 -1.05
C GLU A 71 -9.62 -7.71 -0.59
N TYR A 72 -8.53 -7.40 0.11
CA TYR A 72 -8.27 -6.05 0.59
C TYR A 72 -8.04 -5.07 -0.57
N ALA A 73 -7.35 -5.50 -1.63
CA ALA A 73 -7.18 -4.68 -2.83
C ALA A 73 -8.53 -4.39 -3.50
N LYS A 74 -9.38 -5.42 -3.66
CA LYS A 74 -10.72 -5.28 -4.25
C LYS A 74 -11.60 -4.32 -3.46
N GLU A 75 -11.57 -4.39 -2.13
CA GLU A 75 -12.36 -3.51 -1.27
C GLU A 75 -11.87 -2.05 -1.33
N MET A 76 -10.58 -1.81 -1.56
CA MET A 76 -10.02 -0.47 -1.64
C MET A 76 -10.15 0.18 -3.02
N LEU A 77 -9.86 -0.57 -4.09
CA LEU A 77 -9.75 -0.02 -5.44
C LEU A 77 -11.09 0.53 -5.94
N GLY A 78 -11.06 1.73 -6.53
CA GLY A 78 -12.24 2.42 -7.04
C GLY A 78 -13.10 3.08 -5.95
N THR A 79 -12.69 3.03 -4.69
CA THR A 79 -13.34 3.74 -3.58
C THR A 79 -12.70 5.11 -3.32
N PHE A 80 -13.30 5.88 -2.41
CA PHE A 80 -12.74 7.13 -1.92
C PHE A 80 -12.29 6.96 -0.46
N LEU A 81 -11.02 7.26 -0.18
CA LEU A 81 -10.46 7.20 1.16
C LEU A 81 -10.53 8.57 1.84
N VAL A 82 -11.37 8.67 2.87
CA VAL A 82 -11.45 9.85 3.74
C VAL A 82 -10.46 9.69 4.88
N THR A 83 -9.61 10.68 5.08
CA THR A 83 -8.64 10.74 6.18
C THR A 83 -8.80 12.07 6.92
N HIS A 84 -8.21 12.18 8.11
CA HIS A 84 -8.16 13.46 8.83
C HIS A 84 -7.38 14.57 8.07
N GLN A 85 -6.68 14.24 6.99
CA GLN A 85 -5.95 15.18 6.14
C GLN A 85 -6.59 15.36 4.75
N SER A 86 -7.76 14.77 4.49
CA SER A 86 -8.51 14.98 3.25
C SER A 86 -9.74 15.87 3.51
N THR A 87 -10.39 16.29 2.43
CA THR A 87 -11.76 16.81 2.52
C THR A 87 -12.76 15.70 2.88
N GLU A 88 -14.00 16.07 3.15
CA GLU A 88 -15.12 15.15 3.38
C GLU A 88 -15.38 14.16 2.22
N ASN A 89 -15.02 14.56 0.99
CA ASN A 89 -15.16 13.72 -0.21
C ASN A 89 -14.05 12.66 -0.33
N GLY A 90 -13.01 12.72 0.50
CA GLY A 90 -11.86 11.80 0.42
C GLY A 90 -11.02 11.99 -0.84
N LEU A 91 -10.16 11.02 -1.11
CA LEU A 91 -9.34 10.93 -2.32
C LEU A 91 -9.56 9.57 -3.00
N PRO A 92 -9.58 9.52 -4.35
CA PRO A 92 -9.79 8.27 -5.06
C PRO A 92 -8.63 7.29 -4.83
N VAL A 93 -8.96 6.02 -4.65
CA VAL A 93 -7.97 4.93 -4.54
C VAL A 93 -7.89 4.20 -5.89
N ASP A 94 -7.10 4.75 -6.80
CA ASP A 94 -6.92 4.20 -8.15
C ASP A 94 -5.90 3.05 -8.20
N CYS A 95 -5.04 2.96 -7.18
CA CYS A 95 -4.09 1.86 -7.02
C CYS A 95 -3.78 1.58 -5.55
N VAL A 96 -3.29 0.37 -5.30
CA VAL A 96 -2.75 -0.05 -4.01
C VAL A 96 -1.29 -0.46 -4.16
N TYR A 97 -0.52 -0.35 -3.09
CA TYR A 97 0.85 -0.85 -3.01
C TYR A 97 0.88 -2.08 -2.12
N ILE A 98 1.36 -3.20 -2.69
CA ILE A 98 1.54 -4.47 -1.99
C ILE A 98 3.00 -4.55 -1.60
N GLU A 99 3.26 -4.61 -0.30
CA GLU A 99 4.62 -4.59 0.25
C GLU A 99 4.85 -5.78 1.18
N GLN A 100 6.09 -6.26 1.26
CA GLN A 100 6.48 -7.26 2.26
C GLN A 100 6.29 -6.75 3.69
N GLY A 101 5.75 -7.62 4.56
CA GLY A 101 5.72 -7.37 5.99
C GLY A 101 7.14 -7.20 6.55
N SER A 102 7.30 -6.26 7.49
CA SER A 102 8.56 -6.03 8.20
C SER A 102 8.39 -6.38 9.67
N ALA A 103 9.37 -7.07 10.25
CA ALA A 103 9.46 -7.29 11.70
C ALA A 103 10.05 -6.02 12.34
N ILE A 104 9.19 -5.04 12.62
CA ILE A 104 9.59 -3.73 13.15
C ILE A 104 9.93 -3.86 14.64
N ASP A 105 11.17 -3.56 15.01
CA ASP A 105 11.63 -3.51 16.41
C ASP A 105 11.42 -2.11 17.02
N GLN A 106 11.77 -1.06 16.28
CA GLN A 106 11.65 0.33 16.69
C GLN A 106 11.20 1.22 15.53
N GLU A 107 10.47 2.29 15.84
CA GLU A 107 9.99 3.29 14.88
C GLU A 107 10.53 4.68 15.27
N PHE A 108 10.98 5.45 14.27
CA PHE A 108 11.54 6.79 14.45
C PHE A 108 10.84 7.80 13.54
N TYR A 109 11.01 9.10 13.85
CA TYR A 109 10.57 10.23 13.02
C TYR A 109 11.78 10.96 12.44
#